data_AF-A0A2V8RET8-F1
#
_entry.id   AF-A0A2V8RET8-F1
#
_cell.length_a   1.000
_cell.length_b   1.000
_cell.length_c   1.000
_cell.angle_alpha   90.00
_cell.angle_beta   90.00
_cell.angle_gamma   90.00
#
_symmetry.space_group_name_H-M   'P 1'
#
loop_
_entity.id
_entity.type
_entity.pdbx_description
1 polymer ?
#
loop_
_entity_poly.entity_id
_entity_poly.type
_entity_poly.pdbx_seq_one_letter_code
_entity_poly.pdbx_strand_id
1 'polypeptide(L)'
;MKMSHGKAAVVLLLLCLAWTGASGKPAVAQSPAAKNGIALRTSGRRAVVVRERGRAHVLDLSKHIEAMRIEDASELFLARRGEFIYLVLQVCGLSKVPPDDRQCGAGIECDLVWLKLDGGWHERDAKSERYESCWQPITSDEGPKVSGRRLVLVLDDLHDWVRREVDYDADRPEEGLTFKFWAIPKKEAP
;
A
#
# COMPACT_ATOMS: atom_id res chain seq x y z
N MET A 1 -19.33 3.75 75.17
CA MET A 1 -20.80 3.94 75.06
C MET A 1 -21.07 5.15 74.18
N LYS A 2 -21.97 4.94 73.21
CA LYS A 2 -22.87 5.89 72.51
C LYS A 2 -22.40 7.33 72.20
N MET A 3 -22.39 7.60 70.88
CA MET A 3 -23.01 8.73 70.14
C MET A 3 -22.71 10.17 70.64
N SER A 4 -22.58 11.21 69.83
CA SER A 4 -23.00 11.46 68.45
C SER A 4 -22.27 12.73 68.01
N HIS A 5 -21.71 12.77 66.79
CA HIS A 5 -21.31 14.03 66.17
C HIS A 5 -22.45 14.52 65.29
N GLY A 6 -23.11 15.57 65.75
CA GLY A 6 -24.06 16.34 64.95
C GLY A 6 -23.42 17.63 64.44
N LYS A 7 -23.59 17.83 63.12
CA LYS A 7 -23.62 19.11 62.38
C LYS A 7 -22.29 19.86 62.19
N ALA A 8 -21.88 19.99 60.94
CA ALA A 8 -21.93 21.27 60.21
C ALA A 8 -21.30 21.11 58.81
N ALA A 9 -22.02 21.56 57.79
CA ALA A 9 -21.51 21.73 56.44
C ALA A 9 -20.58 22.95 56.39
N VAL A 10 -19.40 22.82 55.79
CA VAL A 10 -18.61 23.94 55.28
C VAL A 10 -17.96 23.54 53.95
N VAL A 11 -18.19 24.40 52.97
CA VAL A 11 -17.75 24.38 51.58
C VAL A 11 -16.23 24.46 51.48
N LEU A 12 -15.61 23.65 50.60
CA LEU A 12 -14.32 24.01 50.01
C LEU A 12 -14.24 23.59 48.54
N LEU A 13 -14.13 24.60 47.69
CA LEU A 13 -13.76 24.51 46.27
C LEU A 13 -12.39 23.83 46.14
N LEU A 14 -12.27 22.89 45.19
CA LEU A 14 -11.00 22.55 44.59
C LEU A 14 -11.15 22.57 43.06
N LEU A 15 -10.61 23.65 42.49
CA LEU A 15 -10.20 23.74 41.09
C LEU A 15 -9.08 22.73 40.83
N CYS A 16 -9.24 21.87 39.82
CA CYS A 16 -8.12 21.21 39.16
C CYS A 16 -8.08 21.65 37.70
N LEU A 17 -7.24 22.65 37.45
CA LEU A 17 -6.62 22.90 36.15
C LEU A 17 -5.58 21.81 35.91
N ALA A 18 -5.73 21.05 34.83
CA ALA A 18 -4.62 20.34 34.21
C ALA A 18 -4.80 20.40 32.68
N TRP A 19 -4.07 21.32 32.06
CA TRP A 19 -3.78 21.30 30.63
C TRP A 19 -2.63 20.33 30.38
N THR A 20 -2.80 19.35 29.50
CA THR A 20 -1.69 18.88 28.64
C THR A 20 -2.26 18.48 27.28
N GLY A 21 -1.70 19.08 26.23
CA GLY A 21 -2.14 18.90 24.85
C GLY A 21 -1.95 17.47 24.38
N ALA A 22 -3.04 16.86 23.92
CA ALA A 22 -2.96 15.72 23.03
C ALA A 22 -2.69 16.25 21.62
N SER A 23 -1.41 16.33 21.26
CA SER A 23 -0.99 16.36 19.86
C SER A 23 -1.68 15.21 19.14
N GLY A 24 -2.63 15.53 18.27
CA GLY A 24 -3.27 14.56 17.39
C GLY A 24 -2.20 13.91 16.53
N LYS A 25 -1.78 12.69 16.88
CA LYS A 25 -1.07 11.82 15.96
C LYS A 25 -2.02 11.59 14.77
N PRO A 26 -1.56 11.75 13.52
CA PRO A 26 -2.37 11.36 12.38
C PRO A 26 -2.70 9.88 12.53
N ALA A 27 -3.96 9.54 12.30
CA ALA A 27 -4.42 8.16 12.26
C ALA A 27 -3.50 7.39 11.30
N VAL A 28 -2.75 6.44 11.85
CA VAL A 28 -2.01 5.46 11.05
C VAL A 28 -3.08 4.70 10.27
N ALA A 29 -3.06 4.84 8.94
CA ALA A 29 -3.91 4.08 8.03
C ALA A 29 -3.87 2.61 8.48
N GLN A 30 -5.02 2.11 8.92
CA GLN A 30 -5.16 0.72 9.34
C GLN A 30 -5.16 -0.11 8.06
N SER A 31 -4.01 -0.71 7.73
CA SER A 31 -3.92 -1.69 6.65
C SER A 31 -4.94 -2.83 6.89
N PRO A 32 -5.57 -3.35 5.82
CA PRO A 32 -6.56 -4.41 5.94
C PRO A 32 -5.96 -5.67 6.58
N ALA A 33 -6.82 -6.43 7.25
CA ALA A 33 -6.45 -7.63 8.00
C ALA A 33 -5.65 -8.63 7.15
N ALA A 34 -4.58 -9.18 7.76
CA ALA A 34 -3.68 -10.16 7.19
C ALA A 34 -4.43 -11.37 6.59
N LYS A 35 -4.49 -11.49 5.26
CA LYS A 35 -5.17 -12.62 4.63
C LYS A 35 -4.45 -13.97 4.80
N ASN A 36 -3.16 -13.98 5.14
CA ASN A 36 -2.34 -15.22 5.22
C ASN A 36 -1.39 -15.28 6.43
N GLY A 37 -1.69 -14.57 7.53
CA GLY A 37 -0.77 -14.47 8.66
C GLY A 37 0.43 -13.54 8.42
N ILE A 38 0.36 -12.75 7.34
CA ILE A 38 1.32 -11.71 7.00
C ILE A 38 0.69 -10.35 7.26
N ALA A 39 1.32 -9.56 8.13
CA ALA A 39 0.95 -8.17 8.34
C ALA A 39 1.83 -7.28 7.47
N LEU A 40 1.21 -6.57 6.54
CA LEU A 40 1.84 -5.55 5.71
C LEU A 40 1.56 -4.17 6.32
N ARG A 41 2.57 -3.31 6.37
CA ARG A 41 2.40 -1.89 6.71
C ARG A 41 3.40 -1.05 5.94
N THR A 42 3.06 0.20 5.72
CA THR A 42 3.99 1.19 5.15
C THR A 42 5.07 1.57 6.17
N SER A 43 6.23 1.97 5.67
CA SER A 43 7.38 2.39 6.48
C SER A 43 8.19 3.46 5.75
N GLY A 44 8.45 4.58 6.41
CA GLY A 44 9.13 5.70 5.76
C GLY A 44 8.34 6.22 4.55
N ARG A 45 9.04 6.66 3.50
CA ARG A 45 8.39 7.19 2.29
C ARG A 45 8.00 6.08 1.31
N ARG A 46 8.91 5.15 1.00
CA ARG A 46 8.75 4.19 -0.10
C ARG A 46 9.11 2.76 0.29
N ALA A 47 9.01 2.42 1.57
CA ALA A 47 9.25 1.06 2.03
C ALA A 47 7.98 0.45 2.61
N VAL A 48 7.93 -0.87 2.56
CA VAL A 48 6.90 -1.67 3.23
C VAL A 48 7.57 -2.62 4.23
N VAL A 49 6.89 -2.89 5.34
CA VAL A 49 7.29 -3.92 6.29
C VAL A 49 6.37 -5.10 6.11
N VAL A 50 6.94 -6.22 5.69
CA VAL A 50 6.26 -7.52 5.60
C VAL A 50 6.58 -8.31 6.86
N ARG A 51 5.58 -8.68 7.65
CA ARG A 51 5.77 -9.58 8.79
C ARG A 51 5.41 -11.00 8.43
N GLU A 52 6.38 -11.89 8.33
CA GLU A 52 6.15 -13.31 8.08
C GLU A 52 6.61 -14.13 9.29
N ARG A 53 5.74 -14.99 9.83
CA ARG A 53 6.07 -15.89 10.96
C ARG A 53 6.71 -15.15 12.16
N GLY A 54 6.23 -13.94 12.44
CA GLY A 54 6.71 -13.09 13.55
C GLY A 54 8.00 -12.32 13.26
N ARG A 55 8.65 -12.51 12.11
CA ARG A 55 9.83 -11.73 11.69
C ARG A 55 9.40 -10.59 10.77
N ALA A 56 9.95 -9.41 10.98
CA ALA A 56 9.69 -8.24 10.16
C ALA A 56 10.80 -8.06 9.13
N HIS A 57 10.41 -7.89 7.87
CA HIS A 57 11.28 -7.67 6.72
C HIS A 57 10.94 -6.32 6.11
N VAL A 58 11.92 -5.45 5.94
CA VAL A 58 11.73 -4.14 5.31
C VAL A 58 12.13 -4.27 3.85
N LEU A 59 11.21 -3.93 2.95
CA LEU A 59 11.44 -3.92 1.51
C LEU A 59 11.40 -2.48 1.04
N ASP A 60 12.51 -2.00 0.50
CA ASP A 60 12.58 -0.69 -0.16
C ASP A 60 12.06 -0.80 -1.59
N LEU A 61 10.99 -0.08 -1.89
CA LEU A 61 10.34 -0.09 -3.20
C LEU A 61 10.73 1.13 -4.04
N SER A 62 11.69 1.94 -3.59
CA SER A 62 12.03 3.23 -4.22
C SER A 62 12.42 3.14 -5.70
N LYS A 63 12.87 1.97 -6.17
CA LYS A 63 13.24 1.70 -7.57
C LYS A 63 12.09 1.16 -8.43
N HIS A 64 10.97 0.79 -7.79
CA HIS A 64 9.88 0.04 -8.42
C HIS A 64 8.58 0.85 -8.50
N ILE A 65 8.50 1.96 -7.77
CA ILE A 65 7.33 2.83 -7.73
C ILE A 65 7.74 4.29 -7.91
N GLU A 66 6.88 5.09 -8.50
CA GLU A 66 7.10 6.53 -8.64
C GLU A 66 6.40 7.36 -7.57
N ALA A 67 5.42 6.79 -6.86
CA ALA A 67 4.76 7.43 -5.72
C ALA A 67 5.79 8.08 -4.78
N MET A 68 5.60 9.36 -4.45
CA MET A 68 6.49 10.09 -3.53
C MET A 68 6.41 9.57 -2.10
N ARG A 69 5.22 9.11 -1.69
CA ARG A 69 4.99 8.43 -0.42
C ARG A 69 3.93 7.35 -0.60
N ILE A 70 4.23 6.14 -0.15
CA ILE A 70 3.26 5.05 -0.09
C ILE A 70 2.23 5.39 1.00
N GLU A 71 0.96 5.40 0.61
CA GLU A 71 -0.19 5.57 1.51
C GLU A 71 -0.81 4.22 1.85
N ASP A 72 -0.88 3.32 0.87
CA ASP A 72 -1.41 1.98 1.01
C ASP A 72 -0.53 0.94 0.30
N ALA A 73 -0.48 -0.25 0.90
CA ALA A 73 0.15 -1.41 0.29
C ALA A 73 -0.61 -2.66 0.70
N SER A 74 -0.91 -3.51 -0.27
CA SER A 74 -1.62 -4.77 -0.09
C SER A 74 -0.83 -5.92 -0.68
N GLU A 75 -0.70 -7.01 0.07
CA GLU A 75 -0.19 -8.27 -0.45
C GLU A 75 -1.28 -8.94 -1.29
N LEU A 76 -0.96 -9.24 -2.54
CA LEU A 76 -1.83 -10.02 -3.42
C LEU A 76 -1.43 -11.49 -3.43
N PHE A 77 -0.12 -11.79 -3.47
CA PHE A 77 0.41 -13.15 -3.40
C PHE A 77 1.74 -13.21 -2.66
N LEU A 78 1.91 -14.27 -1.88
CA LEU A 78 3.21 -14.73 -1.41
C LEU A 78 3.35 -16.23 -1.74
N ALA A 79 4.44 -16.59 -2.41
CA ALA A 79 4.78 -17.98 -2.70
C ALA A 79 6.24 -18.27 -2.33
N ARG A 80 6.52 -19.49 -1.90
CA ARG A 80 7.88 -20.02 -1.71
C ARG A 80 8.08 -21.18 -2.68
N ARG A 81 9.14 -21.13 -3.49
CA ARG A 81 9.49 -22.22 -4.41
C ARG A 81 11.00 -22.35 -4.48
N GLY A 82 11.49 -23.52 -4.09
CA GLY A 82 12.91 -23.74 -3.85
C GLY A 82 13.44 -22.79 -2.78
N GLU A 83 14.53 -22.11 -3.10
CA GLU A 83 15.23 -21.15 -2.24
C GLU A 83 14.72 -19.69 -2.36
N PHE A 84 13.71 -19.45 -3.21
CA PHE A 84 13.17 -18.12 -3.47
C PHE A 84 11.79 -17.91 -2.84
N ILE A 85 11.55 -16.63 -2.53
CA ILE A 85 10.27 -16.09 -2.12
C ILE A 85 9.79 -15.18 -3.27
N TYR A 86 8.52 -15.31 -3.65
CA TYR A 86 7.90 -14.51 -4.69
C TYR A 86 6.76 -13.73 -4.06
N LEU A 87 6.84 -12.41 -4.13
CA LEU A 87 5.88 -11.50 -3.51
C LEU A 87 5.26 -10.62 -4.60
N VAL A 88 3.94 -10.55 -4.62
CA VAL A 88 3.19 -9.61 -5.46
C VAL A 88 2.46 -8.64 -4.56
N LEU A 89 2.69 -7.35 -4.76
CA LEU A 89 2.11 -6.25 -4.02
C LEU A 89 1.32 -5.34 -4.95
N GLN A 90 0.18 -4.86 -4.46
CA GLN A 90 -0.42 -3.62 -4.94
C GLN A 90 0.08 -2.50 -4.03
N VAL A 91 0.61 -1.43 -4.60
CA VAL A 91 1.15 -0.30 -3.85
C VAL A 91 0.56 0.97 -4.41
N CYS A 92 -0.04 1.79 -3.56
CA CYS A 92 -0.60 3.08 -3.95
C CYS A 92 -0.07 4.19 -3.03
N GLY A 93 0.11 5.37 -3.59
CA GLY A 93 0.65 6.48 -2.83
C GLY A 93 0.47 7.81 -3.51
N LEU A 94 0.87 8.86 -2.81
CA LEU A 94 0.78 10.22 -3.34
C LEU A 94 1.83 10.45 -4.43
N SER A 95 1.39 11.02 -5.54
CA SER A 95 2.19 11.51 -6.67
C SER A 95 3.11 12.64 -6.24
N LYS A 96 2.65 13.44 -5.26
CA LYS A 96 3.33 14.60 -4.68
C LYS A 96 3.06 14.69 -3.19
N VAL A 97 3.95 15.39 -2.48
CA VAL A 97 3.71 15.77 -1.07
C VAL A 97 3.58 17.29 -0.97
N PRO A 98 2.69 17.80 -0.09
CA PRO A 98 2.51 19.24 0.10
C PRO A 98 3.84 19.99 0.34
N PRO A 99 3.96 21.25 -0.13
CA PRO A 99 2.89 22.13 -0.61
C PRO A 99 2.68 22.18 -2.14
N ASP A 100 3.24 21.24 -2.91
CA ASP A 100 3.22 21.28 -4.38
C ASP A 100 1.94 20.66 -4.98
N ASP A 101 0.77 21.29 -4.80
CA ASP A 101 -0.51 20.70 -5.23
C ASP A 101 -1.08 21.29 -6.55
N ARG A 102 -0.25 21.98 -7.35
CA ARG A 102 -0.75 22.99 -8.32
C ARG A 102 -1.19 22.50 -9.71
N GLN A 103 -0.77 21.32 -10.16
CA GLN A 103 -1.09 20.82 -11.52
C GLN A 103 -1.67 19.40 -11.54
N CYS A 104 -1.47 18.67 -10.46
CA CYS A 104 -2.06 17.38 -10.14
C CYS A 104 -2.27 17.48 -8.63
N GLY A 105 -3.50 17.72 -8.16
CA GLY A 105 -3.74 17.88 -6.73
C GLY A 105 -3.36 16.59 -6.01
N ALA A 106 -2.23 16.56 -5.30
CA ALA A 106 -1.67 15.43 -4.53
C ALA A 106 -1.79 14.00 -5.12
N GLY A 107 -2.15 13.81 -6.41
CA GLY A 107 -2.87 12.65 -6.97
C GLY A 107 -2.28 11.27 -6.68
N ILE A 108 -2.91 10.18 -7.13
CA ILE A 108 -2.44 8.84 -6.75
C ILE A 108 -1.57 8.24 -7.86
N GLU A 109 -0.46 7.64 -7.45
CA GLU A 109 0.27 6.67 -8.27
C GLU A 109 0.01 5.29 -7.68
N CYS A 110 -0.38 4.33 -8.52
CA CYS A 110 -0.51 2.94 -8.12
C CYS A 110 0.27 2.00 -9.05
N ASP A 111 0.98 1.08 -8.41
CA ASP A 111 1.86 0.11 -9.04
C ASP A 111 1.51 -1.32 -8.59
N LEU A 112 1.61 -2.26 -9.53
CA LEU A 112 1.65 -3.69 -9.26
C LEU A 112 3.11 -4.13 -9.28
N VAL A 113 3.63 -4.55 -8.12
CA VAL A 113 5.04 -4.89 -7.95
C VAL A 113 5.19 -6.39 -7.70
N TRP A 114 5.94 -7.08 -8.56
CA TRP A 114 6.42 -8.44 -8.33
C TRP A 114 7.88 -8.41 -7.93
N LEU A 115 8.21 -9.13 -6.85
CA LEU A 115 9.56 -9.28 -6.33
C LEU A 115 9.92 -10.75 -6.22
N LYS A 116 11.09 -11.13 -6.73
CA LYS A 116 11.77 -12.36 -6.41
C LYS A 116 12.83 -12.07 -5.36
N LEU A 117 12.68 -12.67 -4.18
CA LEU A 117 13.57 -12.49 -3.05
C LEU A 117 14.29 -13.81 -2.73
N ASP A 118 15.48 -13.72 -2.16
CA ASP A 118 16.15 -14.88 -1.57
C ASP A 118 15.61 -15.23 -0.17
N GLY A 119 16.13 -16.31 0.43
CA GLY A 119 15.76 -16.71 1.80
C GLY A 119 16.07 -15.68 2.90
N GLY A 120 16.92 -14.70 2.60
CA GLY A 120 17.24 -13.55 3.46
C GLY A 120 16.34 -12.32 3.20
N TRP A 121 15.34 -12.43 2.32
CA TRP A 121 14.46 -11.33 1.88
C TRP A 121 15.18 -10.22 1.11
N HIS A 122 16.33 -10.51 0.50
CA HIS A 122 16.97 -9.58 -0.43
C HIS A 122 16.40 -9.77 -1.84
N GLU A 123 16.13 -8.66 -2.52
CA GLU A 123 15.70 -8.64 -3.91
C GLU A 123 16.76 -9.27 -4.83
N ARG A 124 16.30 -10.17 -5.70
CA ARG A 124 17.08 -10.85 -6.73
C ARG A 124 16.58 -10.53 -8.13
N ASP A 125 15.29 -10.26 -8.26
CA ASP A 125 14.66 -9.80 -9.48
C ASP A 125 13.37 -9.05 -9.14
N ALA A 126 12.92 -8.18 -10.02
CA ALA A 126 11.71 -7.39 -9.84
C ALA A 126 11.09 -6.99 -11.17
N LYS A 127 9.77 -6.86 -11.16
CA LYS A 127 8.97 -6.26 -12.24
C LYS A 127 7.93 -5.38 -11.59
N SER A 128 7.67 -4.23 -12.20
CA SER A 128 6.63 -3.32 -11.74
C SER A 128 5.85 -2.81 -12.95
N GLU A 129 4.53 -2.73 -12.83
CA GLU A 129 3.67 -2.02 -13.78
C GLU A 129 2.84 -0.99 -13.04
N ARG A 130 2.96 0.26 -13.47
CA ARG A 130 2.07 1.32 -13.04
C ARG A 130 0.75 1.22 -13.78
N TYR A 131 -0.35 1.28 -13.05
CA TYR A 131 -1.68 1.16 -13.64
C TYR A 131 -2.59 2.34 -13.35
N GLU A 132 -2.18 3.25 -12.47
CA GLU A 132 -2.85 4.52 -12.25
C GLU A 132 -1.77 5.56 -12.01
N SER A 133 -1.84 6.68 -12.74
CA SER A 133 -0.88 7.76 -12.62
C SER A 133 -1.57 9.12 -12.77
N CYS A 134 -1.16 10.06 -11.93
CA CYS A 134 -1.55 11.45 -12.11
C CYS A 134 -0.58 12.20 -13.04
N TRP A 135 0.64 11.68 -13.20
CA TRP A 135 1.69 12.28 -14.02
C TRP A 135 1.67 11.84 -15.47
N GLN A 136 1.24 10.62 -15.71
CA GLN A 136 1.16 10.00 -17.02
C GLN A 136 -0.30 9.66 -17.29
N PRO A 137 -0.76 9.70 -18.55
CA PRO A 137 -2.14 9.37 -18.89
C PRO A 137 -2.30 7.83 -18.93
N ILE A 138 -2.05 7.20 -17.79
CA ILE A 138 -2.14 5.76 -17.55
C ILE A 138 -3.25 5.57 -16.52
N THR A 139 -4.23 4.73 -16.86
CA THR A 139 -5.35 4.46 -15.96
C THR A 139 -5.85 3.03 -16.07
N SER A 140 -6.46 2.55 -14.99
CA SER A 140 -7.14 1.26 -14.92
C SER A 140 -8.47 1.47 -14.21
N ASP A 141 -9.56 1.19 -14.90
CA ASP A 141 -10.91 1.36 -14.34
C ASP A 141 -11.16 0.50 -13.09
N GLU A 142 -10.54 -0.67 -13.03
CA GLU A 142 -10.86 -1.71 -12.03
C GLU A 142 -9.66 -2.11 -11.17
N GLY A 143 -8.44 -1.69 -11.53
CA GLY A 143 -7.21 -2.11 -10.89
C GLY A 143 -6.94 -3.63 -11.00
N PRO A 144 -6.04 -4.19 -10.17
CA PRO A 144 -5.70 -5.61 -10.20
C PRO A 144 -6.86 -6.50 -9.73
N LYS A 145 -7.28 -7.45 -10.57
CA LYS A 145 -8.30 -8.45 -10.25
C LYS A 145 -7.67 -9.78 -9.89
N VAL A 146 -7.91 -10.23 -8.66
CA VAL A 146 -7.47 -11.54 -8.16
C VAL A 146 -8.60 -12.56 -8.26
N SER A 147 -8.34 -13.68 -8.95
CA SER A 147 -9.26 -14.82 -9.05
C SER A 147 -8.52 -16.12 -8.77
N GLY A 148 -8.76 -16.69 -7.58
CA GLY A 148 -8.06 -17.89 -7.12
C GLY A 148 -6.54 -17.68 -7.06
N ARG A 149 -5.80 -18.38 -7.92
CA ARG A 149 -4.33 -18.34 -8.02
C ARG A 149 -3.81 -17.47 -9.17
N ARG A 150 -4.68 -16.67 -9.77
CA ARG A 150 -4.38 -15.81 -10.92
C ARG A 150 -4.67 -14.36 -10.58
N LEU A 151 -3.91 -13.48 -11.20
CA LEU A 151 -4.21 -12.05 -11.26
C LEU A 151 -4.15 -11.57 -12.68
N VAL A 152 -5.10 -10.70 -13.00
CA VAL A 152 -5.16 -9.95 -14.25
C VAL A 152 -5.33 -8.48 -13.90
N LEU A 153 -4.57 -7.63 -14.56
CA LEU A 153 -4.69 -6.18 -14.49
C LEU A 153 -4.78 -5.67 -15.93
N VAL A 154 -5.80 -4.88 -16.23
CA VAL A 154 -5.95 -4.22 -17.52
C VAL A 154 -5.83 -2.72 -17.30
N LEU A 155 -4.98 -2.07 -18.09
CA LEU A 155 -4.79 -0.62 -18.06
C LEU A 155 -4.68 -0.07 -19.48
N ASP A 156 -5.01 1.20 -19.62
CA ASP A 156 -4.80 1.97 -20.83
C ASP A 156 -3.65 2.95 -20.62
N ASP A 157 -2.64 2.86 -21.49
CA ASP A 157 -1.61 3.88 -21.63
C ASP A 157 -1.99 4.75 -22.82
N LEU A 158 -2.56 5.92 -22.53
CA LEU A 158 -3.03 6.85 -23.55
C LEU A 158 -1.89 7.71 -24.11
N HIS A 159 -0.69 7.65 -23.53
CA HIS A 159 0.50 8.29 -24.11
C HIS A 159 0.94 7.50 -25.34
N ASP A 160 1.06 6.18 -25.19
CA ASP A 160 1.44 5.25 -26.25
C ASP A 160 0.25 4.77 -27.09
N TRP A 161 -0.98 5.08 -26.64
CA TRP A 161 -2.23 4.66 -27.25
C TRP A 161 -2.41 3.13 -27.31
N VAL A 162 -2.03 2.46 -26.21
CA VAL A 162 -2.07 1.00 -26.06
C VAL A 162 -2.85 0.58 -24.83
N ARG A 163 -3.61 -0.50 -24.96
CA ARG A 163 -4.15 -1.26 -23.85
C ARG A 163 -3.15 -2.34 -23.46
N ARG A 164 -2.85 -2.45 -22.18
CA ARG A 164 -1.97 -3.48 -21.63
C ARG A 164 -2.77 -4.39 -20.72
N GLU A 165 -2.51 -5.69 -20.82
CA GLU A 165 -2.96 -6.69 -19.86
C GLU A 165 -1.71 -7.27 -19.18
N VAL A 166 -1.69 -7.18 -17.86
CA VAL A 166 -0.66 -7.76 -17.00
C VAL A 166 -1.25 -8.99 -16.32
N ASP A 167 -0.61 -10.13 -16.54
CA ASP A 167 -1.00 -11.40 -15.97
C ASP A 167 0.04 -11.88 -14.95
N TYR A 168 -0.45 -12.53 -13.89
CA TYR A 168 0.36 -13.27 -12.94
C TYR A 168 -0.25 -14.64 -12.58
N ASP A 169 0.62 -15.64 -12.46
CA ASP A 169 0.28 -17.04 -12.16
C ASP A 169 0.98 -17.51 -10.88
N ALA A 170 0.24 -17.66 -9.78
CA ALA A 170 0.82 -18.13 -8.51
C ALA A 170 1.22 -19.62 -8.55
N ASP A 171 0.82 -20.38 -9.58
CA ASP A 171 1.31 -21.74 -9.81
C ASP A 171 2.65 -21.76 -10.56
N ARG A 172 3.08 -20.64 -11.15
CA ARG A 172 4.39 -20.45 -11.77
C ARG A 172 4.95 -19.08 -11.39
N PRO A 173 5.17 -18.83 -10.10
CA PRO A 173 5.52 -17.51 -9.58
C PRO A 173 6.87 -16.98 -10.13
N GLU A 174 7.74 -17.87 -10.61
CA GLU A 174 9.01 -17.57 -11.26
C GLU A 174 8.90 -16.88 -12.63
N GLU A 175 7.76 -16.97 -13.32
CA GLU A 175 7.53 -16.25 -14.59
C GLU A 175 7.35 -14.74 -14.35
N GLY A 176 6.97 -14.37 -13.12
CA GLY A 176 6.70 -13.00 -12.71
C GLY A 176 5.49 -12.40 -13.43
N LEU A 177 5.50 -11.07 -13.60
CA LEU A 177 4.50 -10.39 -14.42
C LEU A 177 4.75 -10.67 -15.89
N THR A 178 3.69 -11.00 -16.61
CA THR A 178 3.68 -11.18 -18.07
C THR A 178 2.74 -10.18 -18.71
N PHE A 179 3.03 -9.79 -19.94
CA PHE A 179 2.41 -8.62 -20.56
C PHE A 179 1.88 -8.94 -21.95
N LYS A 180 0.66 -8.47 -22.23
CA LYS A 180 0.08 -8.42 -23.57
C LYS A 180 -0.31 -6.99 -23.91
N PHE A 181 -0.25 -6.64 -25.18
CA PHE A 181 -0.47 -5.28 -25.66
C PHE A 181 -1.37 -5.28 -26.88
N TRP A 182 -2.30 -4.33 -26.93
CA TRP A 182 -3.16 -4.07 -28.09
C TRP A 182 -3.26 -2.58 -28.34
N ALA A 183 -3.38 -2.16 -29.60
CA ALA A 183 -3.65 -0.77 -29.92
C ALA A 183 -5.08 -0.39 -29.52
N ILE A 184 -5.26 0.78 -28.93
CA ILE A 184 -6.60 1.31 -28.64
C ILE A 184 -7.22 1.80 -29.96
N PRO A 185 -8.41 1.35 -30.36
CA PRO A 185 -9.06 1.86 -31.56
C PRO A 185 -9.35 3.36 -31.42
N LYS A 186 -8.96 4.17 -32.42
CA LYS A 186 -9.19 5.64 -32.40
C LYS A 186 -10.65 6.08 -32.27
N LYS A 187 -11.62 5.17 -32.46
CA LYS A 187 -13.07 5.44 -32.31
C LYS A 187 -13.59 5.27 -30.88
N GLU A 188 -12.76 4.74 -29.98
CA GLU A 188 -13.05 4.56 -28.55
C GLU A 188 -12.37 5.62 -27.69
N ALA A 189 -11.84 6.68 -28.31
CA ALA A 189 -11.34 7.85 -27.58
C ALA A 189 -12.52 8.54 -26.86
N PRO A 190 -12.42 8.79 -25.54
CA PRO A 190 -13.42 9.55 -24.80
C PRO A 190 -13.54 11.01 -25.28
#